data_AF-E3N586-F1
#
_entry.id   AF-E3N586-F1
#
_cell.length_a   1.000
_cell.length_b   1.000
_cell.length_c   1.000
_cell.angle_alpha   90.00
_cell.angle_beta   90.00
_cell.angle_gamma   90.00
#
_symmetry.space_group_name_H-M   'P 1'
#
loop_
_entity.id
_entity.type
_entity.pdbx_description
1 polymer ?
#
loop_
_entity_poly.entity_id
_entity_poly.type
_entity_poly.pdbx_seq_one_letter_code
_entity_poly.pdbx_strand_id
1 'polypeptide(L)'
;MLALLLLLIPSCLSYCDLDCKRLEDDPSKMVWTERATYCENGYGDAHCDSLYVGQPNVTAGGSAVRPDYCWGTTDANGVTTENLDTIANSIKFCAKRCGYCCVTEDHTCNWTIPSGYTAEIQKICNEVTWDKCLNSVEYRPIYAKYCPNYCGFCMFNGCVDAVSSCSKDPAVCRSTAMLTFASQYCKKTCGYCTACPDTRTDCAEMVRLYDYCNWQSNYQLKKECAKTCNMC
;
A
#
# COMPACT_ATOMS: atom_id res chain seq x y z
N MET A 1 -23.44 -30.74 30.93
CA MET A 1 -22.28 -31.04 30.06
C MET A 1 -21.97 -29.79 29.26
N LEU A 2 -20.94 -29.05 29.67
CA LEU A 2 -20.42 -27.90 28.92
C LEU A 2 -19.75 -28.44 27.64
N ALA A 3 -20.31 -28.15 26.48
CA ALA A 3 -19.67 -28.44 25.21
C ALA A 3 -18.54 -27.42 25.00
N LEU A 4 -17.30 -27.86 25.26
CA LEU A 4 -16.10 -27.12 24.93
C LEU A 4 -15.97 -27.14 23.39
N LEU A 5 -16.35 -26.06 22.71
CA LEU A 5 -16.02 -25.85 21.30
C LEU A 5 -14.48 -25.71 21.22
N LEU A 6 -13.80 -26.80 20.87
CA LEU A 6 -12.44 -26.71 20.34
C LEU A 6 -12.53 -26.02 18.97
N LEU A 7 -12.20 -24.71 18.94
CA LEU A 7 -11.81 -24.04 17.71
C LEU A 7 -10.60 -24.81 17.15
N LEU A 8 -10.81 -25.57 16.08
CA LEU A 8 -9.74 -26.11 15.24
C LEU A 8 -9.05 -24.92 14.58
N ILE A 9 -8.11 -24.31 15.30
CA ILE A 9 -7.13 -23.39 14.69
C ILE A 9 -6.35 -24.27 13.70
N PRO A 10 -6.29 -23.92 12.40
CA PRO A 10 -5.42 -24.61 11.45
C PRO A 10 -4.03 -24.71 12.07
N SER A 11 -3.52 -25.93 12.19
CA SER A 11 -2.32 -26.26 12.93
C SER A 11 -1.11 -25.48 12.42
N CYS A 12 -0.85 -24.33 13.04
CA CYS A 12 0.40 -23.62 12.98
C CYS A 12 1.14 -23.89 14.28
N LEU A 13 1.99 -24.93 14.27
CA LEU A 13 2.85 -25.30 15.39
C LEU A 13 4.14 -24.45 15.45
N SER A 14 4.35 -23.62 14.43
CA SER A 14 5.33 -22.53 14.35
C SER A 14 4.56 -21.24 14.07
N TYR A 15 5.14 -20.08 14.38
CA TYR A 15 4.57 -18.76 14.11
C TYR A 15 3.82 -18.70 12.76
N CYS A 16 2.55 -18.26 12.80
CA CYS A 16 1.73 -18.04 11.62
C CYS A 16 1.57 -16.54 11.43
N ASP A 17 2.32 -15.98 10.50
CA ASP A 17 2.01 -14.66 10.00
C ASP A 17 0.70 -14.74 9.18
N LEU A 18 -0.37 -14.19 9.76
CA LEU A 18 -1.70 -14.15 9.17
C LEU A 18 -2.03 -12.78 8.57
N ASP A 19 -1.06 -11.86 8.51
CA ASP A 19 -1.30 -10.54 7.95
C ASP A 19 -1.77 -10.66 6.50
N CYS A 20 -2.77 -9.86 6.15
CA CYS A 20 -3.42 -9.86 4.85
C CYS A 20 -4.12 -11.17 4.46
N LYS A 21 -4.40 -12.07 5.41
CA LYS A 21 -5.23 -13.26 5.20
C LYS A 21 -6.62 -13.11 5.83
N ARG A 22 -7.58 -13.87 5.32
CA ARG A 22 -8.92 -14.03 5.90
C ARG A 22 -9.32 -15.51 5.94
N LEU A 23 -10.22 -15.85 6.85
CA LEU A 23 -10.89 -17.15 6.80
C LEU A 23 -11.81 -17.20 5.58
N GLU A 24 -11.79 -18.34 4.88
CA GLU A 24 -12.79 -18.68 3.87
C GLU A 24 -14.13 -19.04 4.57
N ASP A 25 -15.23 -19.07 3.82
CA ASP A 25 -16.56 -19.42 4.36
C ASP A 25 -16.60 -20.87 4.91
N ASP A 26 -15.67 -21.73 4.46
CA ASP A 26 -15.30 -22.97 5.13
C ASP A 26 -14.23 -22.65 6.20
N PRO A 27 -14.55 -22.77 7.51
CA PRO A 27 -13.71 -22.29 8.61
C PRO A 27 -12.39 -23.05 8.80
N SER A 28 -12.04 -23.94 7.88
CA SER A 28 -10.81 -24.73 7.92
C SER A 28 -9.64 -24.13 7.15
N LYS A 29 -9.84 -23.04 6.37
CA LYS A 29 -8.83 -22.54 5.43
C LYS A 29 -8.64 -21.02 5.48
N MET A 30 -7.37 -20.61 5.59
CA MET A 30 -6.94 -19.22 5.47
C MET A 30 -6.52 -18.93 4.02
N VAL A 31 -7.07 -17.86 3.45
CA VAL A 31 -6.75 -17.39 2.10
C VAL A 31 -6.25 -15.96 2.12
N TRP A 32 -5.39 -15.61 1.17
CA TRP A 32 -4.93 -14.23 0.98
C TRP A 32 -6.10 -13.33 0.59
N THR A 33 -6.18 -12.18 1.23
CA THR A 33 -7.07 -11.10 0.79
C THR A 33 -6.56 -10.50 -0.50
N GLU A 34 -7.44 -9.88 -1.27
CA GLU A 34 -7.07 -9.07 -2.45
C GLU A 34 -5.97 -8.04 -2.10
N ARG A 35 -6.13 -7.38 -0.94
CA ARG A 35 -5.21 -6.37 -0.41
C ARG A 35 -3.82 -6.91 -0.07
N ALA A 36 -3.58 -8.23 -0.06
CA ALA A 36 -2.24 -8.79 0.09
C ALA A 36 -1.31 -8.42 -1.08
N THR A 37 -1.89 -8.14 -2.26
CA THR A 37 -1.13 -7.90 -3.51
C THR A 37 -1.46 -6.56 -4.19
N TYR A 38 -2.33 -5.74 -3.60
CA TYR A 38 -2.75 -4.44 -4.14
C TYR A 38 -1.73 -3.34 -3.84
N CYS A 39 -0.48 -3.53 -4.21
CA CYS A 39 0.58 -2.53 -4.17
C CYS A 39 1.67 -2.93 -5.16
N GLU A 40 2.60 -2.02 -5.45
CA GLU A 40 3.85 -2.41 -6.11
C GLU A 40 4.94 -2.70 -5.08
N ASN A 41 5.89 -3.53 -5.48
CA ASN A 41 7.13 -3.72 -4.73
C ASN A 41 7.97 -2.43 -4.76
N GLY A 42 8.77 -2.21 -3.72
CA GLY A 42 9.78 -1.14 -3.71
C GLY A 42 10.93 -1.43 -4.67
N TYR A 43 11.31 -2.70 -4.80
CA TYR A 43 12.15 -3.19 -5.90
C TYR A 43 11.29 -3.62 -7.09
N GLY A 44 11.89 -3.71 -8.29
CA GLY A 44 11.18 -4.27 -9.43
C GLY A 44 10.79 -5.74 -9.18
N ASP A 45 9.65 -6.16 -9.73
CA ASP A 45 9.09 -7.51 -9.51
C ASP A 45 10.12 -8.62 -9.77
N ALA A 46 10.90 -8.52 -10.86
CA ALA A 46 11.96 -9.48 -11.18
C ALA A 46 13.07 -9.58 -10.10
N HIS A 47 13.39 -8.47 -9.43
CA HIS A 47 14.36 -8.49 -8.33
C HIS A 47 13.78 -9.18 -7.10
N CYS A 48 12.53 -8.85 -6.73
CA CYS A 48 11.87 -9.56 -5.64
C CYS A 48 11.73 -11.06 -5.94
N ASP A 49 11.34 -11.45 -7.16
CA ASP A 49 11.27 -12.85 -7.56
C ASP A 49 12.61 -13.59 -7.40
N SER A 50 13.73 -12.90 -7.69
CA SER A 50 15.07 -13.46 -7.52
C SER A 50 15.48 -13.69 -6.06
N LEU A 51 14.89 -12.96 -5.11
CA LEU A 51 15.15 -13.13 -3.68
C LEU A 51 14.37 -14.32 -3.08
N TYR A 52 13.25 -14.71 -3.70
CA TYR A 52 12.34 -15.76 -3.21
C TYR A 52 12.21 -16.92 -4.20
N VAL A 53 13.29 -17.24 -4.92
CA VAL A 53 13.31 -18.34 -5.91
C VAL A 53 12.91 -19.66 -5.25
N GLY A 54 11.97 -20.37 -5.88
CA GLY A 54 11.49 -21.67 -5.40
C GLY A 54 10.48 -21.61 -4.27
N GLN A 55 10.13 -20.43 -3.77
CA GLN A 55 9.08 -20.23 -2.77
C GLN A 55 7.75 -19.86 -3.44
N PRO A 56 6.59 -20.21 -2.86
CA PRO A 56 5.30 -19.98 -3.50
C PRO A 56 5.03 -18.50 -3.73
N ASN A 57 4.27 -18.19 -4.78
CA ASN A 57 3.75 -16.84 -5.00
C ASN A 57 2.52 -16.60 -4.13
N VAL A 58 2.39 -15.37 -3.64
CA VAL A 58 1.17 -14.91 -2.99
C VAL A 58 0.18 -14.47 -4.05
N THR A 59 -1.01 -15.05 -4.03
CA THR A 59 -2.11 -14.73 -4.95
C THR A 59 -3.39 -14.56 -4.16
N ALA A 60 -4.17 -13.52 -4.48
CA ALA A 60 -5.47 -13.29 -3.85
C ALA A 60 -6.38 -14.53 -3.97
N GLY A 61 -7.11 -14.86 -2.90
CA GLY A 61 -7.91 -16.08 -2.78
C GLY A 61 -7.11 -17.39 -2.66
N GLY A 62 -5.79 -17.35 -2.88
CA GLY A 62 -4.91 -18.51 -2.69
C GLY A 62 -4.64 -18.81 -1.23
N SER A 63 -4.27 -20.05 -0.91
CA SER A 63 -3.94 -20.51 0.44
C SER A 63 -2.46 -20.87 0.63
N ALA A 64 -1.59 -20.40 -0.28
CA ALA A 64 -0.16 -20.62 -0.15
C ALA A 64 0.37 -20.06 1.18
N VAL A 65 1.33 -20.75 1.78
CA VAL A 65 2.09 -20.22 2.91
C VAL A 65 2.86 -18.97 2.48
N ARG A 66 3.09 -18.03 3.41
CA ARG A 66 3.95 -16.88 3.12
C ARG A 66 5.36 -17.43 2.84
N PRO A 67 6.08 -16.91 1.83
CA PRO A 67 7.48 -17.30 1.60
C PRO A 67 8.30 -17.12 2.89
N ASP A 68 9.11 -18.10 3.27
CA ASP A 68 9.81 -18.13 4.56
C ASP A 68 10.70 -16.90 4.79
N TYR A 69 11.41 -16.47 3.74
CA TYR A 69 12.30 -15.30 3.80
C TYR A 69 11.55 -13.97 3.83
N CYS A 70 10.22 -13.98 3.76
CA CYS A 70 9.43 -12.76 3.92
C CYS A 70 9.24 -12.38 5.39
N TRP A 71 9.28 -13.35 6.30
CA TRP A 71 8.92 -13.14 7.71
C TRP A 71 9.98 -13.61 8.69
N GLY A 72 10.96 -14.39 8.24
CA GLY A 72 11.91 -15.01 9.14
C GLY A 72 13.27 -15.30 8.55
N THR A 73 14.16 -15.74 9.43
CA THR A 73 15.50 -16.22 9.09
C THR A 73 15.56 -17.73 9.28
N THR A 74 16.08 -18.43 8.28
CA THR A 74 16.26 -19.88 8.34
C THR A 74 17.63 -20.22 8.93
N ASP A 75 17.65 -21.04 9.98
CA ASP A 75 18.88 -21.51 10.60
C ASP A 75 19.56 -22.63 9.79
N ALA A 76 20.73 -23.09 10.25
CA ALA A 76 21.47 -24.17 9.61
C ALA A 76 20.71 -25.52 9.55
N ASN A 77 19.64 -25.67 10.35
CA ASN A 77 18.80 -26.85 10.40
C ASN A 77 17.56 -26.73 9.49
N GLY A 78 17.40 -25.61 8.76
CA GLY A 78 16.24 -25.37 7.91
C GLY A 78 15.02 -24.87 8.68
N VAL A 79 15.17 -24.45 9.93
CA VAL A 79 14.06 -23.92 10.73
C VAL A 79 13.99 -22.40 10.57
N THR A 80 12.85 -21.91 10.08
CA THR A 80 12.59 -20.48 9.96
C THR A 80 11.95 -19.94 11.24
N THR A 81 12.56 -18.92 11.82
CA THR A 81 12.05 -18.21 13.00
C THR A 81 11.73 -16.76 12.66
N GLU A 82 10.73 -16.19 13.34
CA GLU A 82 10.29 -14.81 13.13
C GLU A 82 11.47 -13.84 13.29
N ASN A 83 11.59 -12.93 12.33
CA ASN A 83 12.60 -11.88 12.34
C ASN A 83 11.96 -10.56 11.92
N LEU A 84 11.83 -9.62 12.87
CA LEU A 84 11.15 -8.35 12.66
C LEU A 84 11.82 -7.47 11.60
N ASP A 85 13.16 -7.53 11.47
CA ASP A 85 13.88 -6.78 10.43
C ASP A 85 13.59 -7.35 9.04
N THR A 86 13.45 -8.67 8.93
CA THR A 86 13.07 -9.37 7.69
C THR A 86 11.66 -9.01 7.29
N ILE A 87 10.72 -8.98 8.25
CA ILE A 87 9.35 -8.52 8.03
C ILE A 87 9.35 -7.07 7.55
N ALA A 88 10.03 -6.17 8.26
CA ALA A 88 10.09 -4.75 7.91
C ALA A 88 10.69 -4.52 6.51
N ASN A 89 11.76 -5.23 6.16
CA ASN A 89 12.36 -5.17 4.83
C ASN A 89 11.43 -5.73 3.75
N SER A 90 10.70 -6.81 4.04
CA SER A 90 9.75 -7.40 3.11
C SER A 90 8.56 -6.48 2.86
N ILE A 91 8.02 -5.84 3.91
CA ILE A 91 6.98 -4.80 3.80
C ILE A 91 7.50 -3.62 2.97
N LYS A 92 8.75 -3.21 3.15
CA LYS A 92 9.30 -2.04 2.45
C LYS A 92 9.62 -2.30 0.98
N PHE A 93 10.25 -3.43 0.68
CA PHE A 93 10.89 -3.64 -0.62
C PHE A 93 10.17 -4.65 -1.50
N CYS A 94 9.52 -5.66 -0.92
CA CYS A 94 8.91 -6.75 -1.67
C CYS A 94 7.49 -7.08 -1.19
N ALA A 95 6.71 -6.07 -0.77
CA ALA A 95 5.40 -6.26 -0.15
C ALA A 95 4.43 -7.06 -1.01
N LYS A 96 4.35 -6.78 -2.31
CA LYS A 96 3.48 -7.51 -3.24
C LYS A 96 3.90 -8.97 -3.36
N ARG A 97 5.21 -9.23 -3.51
CA ARG A 97 5.76 -10.59 -3.62
C ARG A 97 5.56 -11.40 -2.33
N CYS A 98 5.66 -10.73 -1.19
CA CYS A 98 5.55 -11.32 0.12
C CYS A 98 4.13 -11.35 0.67
N GLY A 99 3.16 -10.66 0.06
CA GLY A 99 1.77 -10.62 0.54
C GLY A 99 1.51 -9.63 1.69
N TYR A 100 2.27 -8.53 1.75
CA TYR A 100 2.21 -7.53 2.82
C TYR A 100 1.57 -6.21 2.41
N CYS A 101 1.07 -6.06 1.19
CA CYS A 101 0.53 -4.77 0.72
C CYS A 101 -0.49 -4.16 1.70
N CYS A 102 -1.34 -4.97 2.36
CA CYS A 102 -2.37 -4.47 3.26
C CYS A 102 -1.84 -3.88 4.59
N VAL A 103 -0.60 -4.19 4.97
CA VAL A 103 0.06 -3.68 6.19
C VAL A 103 1.11 -2.62 5.89
N THR A 104 1.32 -2.27 4.62
CA THR A 104 2.17 -1.13 4.27
C THR A 104 1.55 0.17 4.77
N GLU A 105 2.38 1.19 4.97
CA GLU A 105 1.97 2.50 5.49
C GLU A 105 0.93 3.18 4.58
N ASP A 106 1.04 2.94 3.27
CA ASP A 106 0.11 3.47 2.27
C ASP A 106 -1.29 2.82 2.35
N HIS A 107 -1.43 1.74 3.11
CA HIS A 107 -2.66 0.95 3.25
C HIS A 107 -3.20 0.85 4.69
N THR A 108 -2.58 1.50 5.68
CA THR A 108 -2.87 1.30 7.11
C THR A 108 -3.34 2.55 7.87
N CYS A 109 -3.94 3.51 7.17
CA CYS A 109 -4.48 4.70 7.83
C CYS A 109 -5.74 4.41 8.64
N ASN A 110 -5.85 5.09 9.78
CA ASN A 110 -7.10 5.23 10.53
C ASN A 110 -8.10 6.03 9.68
N TRP A 111 -8.91 5.29 8.93
CA TRP A 111 -9.95 5.86 8.09
C TRP A 111 -11.23 6.00 8.91
N THR A 112 -11.68 7.24 9.08
CA THR A 112 -13.04 7.55 9.54
C THR A 112 -13.91 7.87 8.34
N ILE A 113 -15.19 7.52 8.40
CA ILE A 113 -16.14 7.78 7.32
C ILE A 113 -16.21 9.30 7.07
N PRO A 114 -15.74 9.81 5.92
CA PRO A 114 -15.73 11.25 5.65
C PRO A 114 -17.12 11.74 5.26
N SER A 115 -17.31 13.06 5.28
CA SER A 115 -18.56 13.67 4.83
C SER A 115 -18.87 13.34 3.37
N GLY A 116 -20.15 13.06 3.09
CA GLY A 116 -20.63 12.68 1.76
C GLY A 116 -20.37 11.22 1.39
N TYR A 117 -20.04 10.34 2.36
CA TYR A 117 -20.03 8.90 2.14
C TYR A 117 -21.47 8.38 1.97
N THR A 118 -21.73 7.68 0.86
CA THR A 118 -23.05 7.15 0.49
C THR A 118 -23.01 5.63 0.31
N ALA A 119 -24.18 4.99 0.23
CA ALA A 119 -24.26 3.56 -0.09
C ALA A 119 -23.65 3.22 -1.47
N GLU A 120 -23.73 4.15 -2.43
CA GLU A 120 -23.09 4.00 -3.73
C GLU A 120 -21.56 4.03 -3.62
N ILE A 121 -21.00 4.95 -2.83
CA ILE A 121 -19.56 4.99 -2.54
C ILE A 121 -19.12 3.72 -1.82
N GLN A 122 -19.92 3.22 -0.87
CA GLN A 122 -19.62 1.95 -0.21
C GLN A 122 -19.53 0.81 -1.22
N LYS A 123 -20.46 0.73 -2.17
CA LYS A 123 -20.41 -0.27 -3.25
C LYS A 123 -19.15 -0.10 -4.09
N ILE A 124 -18.81 1.12 -4.49
CA ILE A 124 -17.59 1.44 -5.24
C ILE A 124 -16.34 0.96 -4.49
N CYS A 125 -16.28 1.18 -3.18
CA CYS A 125 -15.17 0.76 -2.32
C CYS A 125 -15.08 -0.75 -2.11
N ASN A 126 -16.21 -1.46 -2.08
CA ASN A 126 -16.24 -2.92 -1.97
C ASN A 126 -15.80 -3.62 -3.26
N GLU A 127 -15.97 -2.96 -4.41
CA GLU A 127 -15.64 -3.50 -5.75
C GLU A 127 -14.27 -3.03 -6.27
N VAL A 128 -13.40 -2.52 -5.38
CA VAL A 128 -12.06 -2.07 -5.74
C VAL A 128 -11.22 -3.22 -6.25
N THR A 129 -10.54 -3.00 -7.37
CA THR A 129 -9.48 -3.87 -7.88
C THR A 129 -8.18 -3.08 -8.01
N TRP A 130 -7.04 -3.77 -8.03
CA TRP A 130 -5.75 -3.10 -8.25
C TRP A 130 -5.71 -2.35 -9.58
N ASP A 131 -6.29 -2.93 -10.63
CA ASP A 131 -6.43 -2.26 -11.93
C ASP A 131 -7.24 -0.96 -11.83
N LYS A 132 -8.37 -0.96 -11.10
CA LYS A 132 -9.14 0.27 -10.86
C LYS A 132 -8.32 1.29 -10.05
N CYS A 133 -7.54 0.84 -9.09
CA CYS A 133 -6.63 1.71 -8.35
C CYS A 133 -5.60 2.38 -9.28
N LEU A 134 -5.07 1.67 -10.28
CA LEU A 134 -4.02 2.21 -11.17
C LEU A 134 -4.58 3.02 -12.34
N ASN A 135 -5.68 2.58 -12.94
CA ASN A 135 -6.09 2.98 -14.28
C ASN A 135 -7.45 3.68 -14.36
N SER A 136 -8.28 3.62 -13.31
CA SER A 136 -9.59 4.30 -13.34
C SER A 136 -9.46 5.81 -13.08
N VAL A 137 -9.55 6.59 -14.15
CA VAL A 137 -9.54 8.07 -14.07
C VAL A 137 -10.69 8.59 -13.21
N GLU A 138 -11.87 7.99 -13.34
CA GLU A 138 -13.07 8.41 -12.61
C GLU A 138 -12.99 8.05 -11.12
N TYR A 139 -12.56 6.82 -10.79
CA TYR A 139 -12.67 6.31 -9.43
C TYR A 139 -11.43 6.55 -8.56
N ARG A 140 -10.25 6.79 -9.13
CA ARG A 140 -9.04 7.06 -8.34
C ARG A 140 -9.23 8.18 -7.30
N PRO A 141 -9.81 9.35 -7.64
CA PRO A 141 -10.10 10.38 -6.64
C PRO A 141 -11.12 9.95 -5.58
N ILE A 142 -12.11 9.13 -5.96
CA ILE A 142 -13.11 8.57 -5.04
C ILE A 142 -12.42 7.62 -4.05
N TYR A 143 -11.55 6.72 -4.52
CA TYR A 143 -10.80 5.81 -3.67
C TYR A 143 -9.87 6.55 -2.72
N ALA A 144 -9.17 7.59 -3.19
CA ALA A 144 -8.27 8.37 -2.34
C ALA A 144 -9.01 9.05 -1.19
N LYS A 145 -10.24 9.50 -1.43
CA LYS A 145 -11.06 10.19 -0.44
C LYS A 145 -11.82 9.24 0.49
N TYR A 146 -12.42 8.20 -0.08
CA TYR A 146 -13.46 7.41 0.60
C TYR A 146 -13.03 5.98 0.97
N CYS A 147 -11.96 5.44 0.40
CA CYS A 147 -11.44 4.12 0.79
C CYS A 147 -9.94 3.98 0.50
N PRO A 148 -9.11 4.89 1.06
CA PRO A 148 -7.69 4.99 0.72
C PRO A 148 -6.90 3.72 1.03
N ASN A 149 -7.30 2.97 2.06
CA ASN A 149 -6.71 1.70 2.48
C ASN A 149 -6.68 0.62 1.39
N TYR A 150 -7.56 0.68 0.39
CA TYR A 150 -7.63 -0.33 -0.68
C TYR A 150 -6.60 -0.10 -1.78
N CYS A 151 -6.30 1.17 -2.09
CA CYS A 151 -5.46 1.56 -3.22
C CYS A 151 -4.09 2.13 -2.83
N GLY A 152 -3.72 2.10 -1.55
CA GLY A 152 -2.43 2.65 -1.12
C GLY A 152 -2.46 4.18 -1.04
N PHE A 153 -3.62 4.78 -0.78
CA PHE A 153 -3.81 6.23 -0.83
C PHE A 153 -3.87 6.89 0.54
N CYS A 154 -3.59 6.16 1.60
CA CYS A 154 -3.70 6.65 2.98
C CYS A 154 -2.95 7.94 3.23
N MET A 155 -1.79 8.04 2.62
CA MET A 155 -0.88 9.13 2.88
C MET A 155 -1.03 10.29 1.87
N PHE A 156 -2.06 10.25 1.02
CA PHE A 156 -2.34 11.30 0.03
C PHE A 156 -3.46 12.26 0.43
N ASN A 157 -4.08 12.06 1.60
CA ASN A 157 -5.12 12.94 2.14
C ASN A 157 -6.25 13.27 1.14
N GLY A 158 -6.65 12.26 0.34
CA GLY A 158 -7.67 12.42 -0.70
C GLY A 158 -7.23 13.14 -1.98
N CYS A 159 -5.96 13.57 -2.08
CA CYS A 159 -5.44 14.24 -3.26
C CYS A 159 -4.49 13.35 -4.06
N VAL A 160 -4.99 12.85 -5.19
CA VAL A 160 -4.23 12.02 -6.13
C VAL A 160 -4.42 12.53 -7.55
N ASP A 161 -3.51 12.14 -8.43
CA ASP A 161 -3.76 12.26 -9.86
C ASP A 161 -4.82 11.23 -10.27
N ALA A 162 -5.84 11.71 -10.97
CA ALA A 162 -6.81 10.85 -11.62
C ALA A 162 -6.12 10.01 -12.71
N VAL A 163 -5.18 10.61 -13.42
CA VAL A 163 -4.31 9.90 -14.38
C VAL A 163 -3.00 9.53 -13.67
N SER A 164 -2.78 8.24 -13.41
CA SER A 164 -1.61 7.75 -12.66
C SER A 164 -0.26 8.05 -13.31
N SER A 165 -0.25 8.38 -14.60
CA SER A 165 0.96 8.66 -15.38
C SER A 165 1.33 10.14 -15.46
N CYS A 166 0.64 11.06 -14.78
CA CYS A 166 0.98 12.48 -14.81
C CYS A 166 2.45 12.77 -14.46
N SER A 167 3.02 12.02 -13.52
CA SER A 167 4.42 12.15 -13.10
C SER A 167 5.44 11.80 -14.19
N LYS A 168 5.04 11.11 -15.27
CA LYS A 168 5.92 10.76 -16.40
C LYS A 168 6.21 11.95 -17.31
N ASP A 169 5.33 12.95 -17.36
CA ASP A 169 5.55 14.17 -18.12
C ASP A 169 5.18 15.42 -17.30
N PRO A 170 6.13 15.93 -16.49
CA PRO A 170 5.90 17.14 -15.68
C PRO A 170 5.63 18.41 -16.50
N ALA A 171 5.86 18.41 -17.81
CA ALA A 171 5.58 19.57 -18.66
C ALA A 171 4.08 19.86 -18.75
N VAL A 172 3.22 18.87 -18.51
CA VAL A 172 1.76 19.01 -18.45
C VAL A 172 1.32 20.09 -17.47
N CYS A 173 2.08 20.32 -16.40
CA CYS A 173 1.78 21.30 -15.36
C CYS A 173 2.08 22.75 -15.76
N ARG A 174 2.91 22.97 -16.79
CA ARG A 174 3.40 24.31 -17.18
C ARG A 174 2.85 24.77 -18.52
N SER A 175 2.37 23.85 -19.35
CA SER A 175 1.78 24.18 -20.64
C SER A 175 0.43 24.87 -20.44
N THR A 176 0.29 26.09 -20.97
CA THR A 176 -0.94 26.89 -20.91
C THR A 176 -2.14 26.15 -21.50
N ALA A 177 -1.92 25.40 -22.59
CA ALA A 177 -2.96 24.58 -23.22
C ALA A 177 -3.43 23.41 -22.34
N MET A 178 -2.61 22.96 -21.39
CA MET A 178 -2.89 21.80 -20.52
C MET A 178 -3.36 22.19 -19.13
N LEU A 179 -3.42 23.48 -18.77
CA LEU A 179 -3.77 23.91 -17.41
C LEU A 179 -5.11 23.33 -16.93
N THR A 180 -6.14 23.29 -17.78
CA THR A 180 -7.43 22.68 -17.45
C THR A 180 -7.27 21.18 -17.18
N PHE A 181 -6.59 20.46 -18.08
CA PHE A 181 -6.31 19.03 -17.92
C PHE A 181 -5.53 18.76 -16.63
N ALA A 182 -4.45 19.51 -16.39
CA ALA A 182 -3.58 19.37 -15.23
C ALA A 182 -4.35 19.61 -13.92
N SER A 183 -5.18 20.66 -13.87
CA SER A 183 -5.99 20.99 -12.70
C SER A 183 -7.07 19.95 -12.38
N GLN A 184 -7.53 19.20 -13.38
CA GLN A 184 -8.56 18.19 -13.22
C GLN A 184 -7.96 16.80 -12.93
N TYR A 185 -6.93 16.42 -13.68
CA TYR A 185 -6.44 15.04 -13.74
C TYR A 185 -5.05 14.82 -13.13
N CYS A 186 -4.23 15.87 -13.00
CA CYS A 186 -2.87 15.82 -12.47
C CYS A 186 -2.70 16.67 -11.21
N LYS A 187 -3.70 16.66 -10.33
CA LYS A 187 -3.78 17.53 -9.15
C LYS A 187 -2.57 17.40 -8.24
N LYS A 188 -2.12 16.17 -7.99
CA LYS A 188 -0.96 15.89 -7.16
C LYS A 188 0.30 16.30 -7.89
N THR A 189 0.56 15.75 -9.08
CA THR A 189 1.79 16.02 -9.83
C THR A 189 2.01 17.52 -10.08
N CYS A 190 0.94 18.27 -10.30
CA CYS A 190 1.02 19.71 -10.58
C CYS A 190 0.81 20.61 -9.35
N GLY A 191 0.73 20.05 -8.14
CA GLY A 191 0.66 20.83 -6.90
C GLY A 191 -0.66 21.60 -6.71
N TYR A 192 -1.76 21.14 -7.31
CA TYR A 192 -3.10 21.70 -7.09
C TYR A 192 -3.77 21.18 -5.80
N CYS A 193 -3.12 20.27 -5.08
CA CYS A 193 -3.59 19.78 -3.79
C CYS A 193 -3.54 20.88 -2.73
N THR A 194 -4.70 21.36 -2.28
CA THR A 194 -4.81 22.34 -1.18
C THR A 194 -4.69 21.70 0.20
N ALA A 195 -4.87 20.38 0.29
CA ALA A 195 -4.81 19.60 1.53
C ALA A 195 -3.42 18.96 1.77
N CYS A 196 -2.36 19.61 1.29
CA CYS A 196 -0.99 19.14 1.40
C CYS A 196 -0.07 20.25 1.98
N PRO A 197 -0.16 20.57 3.28
CA PRO A 197 0.79 21.47 3.91
C PRO A 197 2.05 20.71 4.34
N ASP A 198 3.21 21.36 4.25
CA ASP A 198 4.35 20.94 5.07
C ASP A 198 4.00 21.23 6.54
N THR A 199 4.22 20.25 7.41
CA THR A 199 4.03 20.45 8.85
C THR A 199 5.27 21.08 9.48
N ARG A 200 6.43 20.92 8.84
CA ARG A 200 7.67 21.62 9.16
C ARG A 200 7.83 22.89 8.33
N THR A 201 8.43 23.91 8.94
CA THR A 201 8.70 25.19 8.27
C THR A 201 10.06 25.23 7.56
N ASP A 202 10.95 24.29 7.87
CA ASP A 202 12.34 24.21 7.36
C ASP A 202 12.51 23.18 6.23
N CYS A 203 11.43 22.67 5.65
CA CYS A 203 11.51 21.65 4.60
C CYS A 203 12.39 22.05 3.41
N ALA A 204 12.30 23.29 2.93
CA ALA A 204 13.13 23.77 1.83
C ALA A 204 14.64 23.75 2.18
N GLU A 205 14.98 24.04 3.43
CA GLU A 205 16.36 23.96 3.92
C GLU A 205 16.82 22.52 4.06
N MET A 206 15.97 21.64 4.61
CA MET A 206 16.24 20.21 4.75
C MET A 206 16.53 19.55 3.40
N VAL A 207 15.73 19.85 2.37
CA VAL A 207 15.95 19.36 1.01
C VAL A 207 17.27 19.86 0.45
N ARG A 208 17.57 21.15 0.63
CA ARG A 208 18.79 21.77 0.10
C ARG A 208 20.07 21.24 0.78
N LEU A 209 20.04 21.02 2.09
CA LEU A 209 21.23 20.69 2.88
C LEU A 209 21.46 19.18 3.02
N TYR A 210 20.39 18.39 3.10
CA TYR A 210 20.45 16.97 3.46
C TYR A 210 19.83 16.04 2.41
N ASP A 211 19.42 16.59 1.26
CA ASP A 211 18.75 15.82 0.20
C ASP A 211 17.53 15.04 0.75
N TYR A 212 16.79 15.71 1.64
CA TYR A 212 15.80 15.08 2.52
C TYR A 212 14.76 14.22 1.78
N CYS A 213 14.27 14.68 0.62
CA CYS A 213 13.27 13.95 -0.17
C CYS A 213 13.75 12.62 -0.72
N ASN A 214 15.07 12.40 -0.81
CA ASN A 214 15.65 11.16 -1.35
C ASN A 214 16.07 10.17 -0.26
N TRP A 215 16.40 10.67 0.94
CA TRP A 215 16.92 9.84 2.03
C TRP A 215 15.86 9.36 3.02
N GLN A 216 14.75 10.08 3.14
CA GLN A 216 13.72 9.74 4.10
C GLN A 216 12.71 8.74 3.55
N SER A 217 12.04 8.06 4.47
CA SER A 217 10.91 7.21 4.10
C SER A 217 9.76 8.07 3.56
N ASN A 218 9.00 7.51 2.62
CA ASN A 218 7.79 8.14 2.10
C ASN A 218 6.83 8.55 3.22
N TYR A 219 6.77 7.79 4.32
CA TYR A 219 6.00 8.17 5.50
C TYR A 219 6.49 9.48 6.12
N GLN A 220 7.80 9.60 6.35
CA GLN A 220 8.36 10.78 6.99
C GLN A 220 8.21 12.01 6.09
N LEU A 221 8.41 11.84 4.79
CA LEU A 221 8.17 12.91 3.82
C LEU A 221 6.71 13.37 3.82
N LYS A 222 5.75 12.43 3.79
CA LYS A 222 4.31 12.73 3.82
C LYS A 222 3.84 13.34 5.15
N LYS A 223 4.54 13.04 6.25
CA LYS A 223 4.23 13.59 7.58
C LYS A 223 4.77 15.00 7.77
N GLU A 224 5.95 15.27 7.22
CA GLU A 224 6.72 16.48 7.56
C GLU A 224 6.80 17.49 6.43
N CYS A 225 7.17 17.03 5.24
CA CYS A 225 7.54 17.85 4.10
C CYS A 225 6.77 17.42 2.84
N ALA A 226 5.48 17.16 3.00
CA ALA A 226 4.67 16.52 1.97
C ALA A 226 4.60 17.36 0.70
N LYS A 227 4.46 18.68 0.85
CA LYS A 227 4.39 19.61 -0.28
C LYS A 227 5.76 19.83 -0.88
N THR A 228 6.75 20.13 -0.04
CA THR A 228 8.12 20.41 -0.50
C THR A 228 8.72 19.21 -1.24
N CYS A 229 8.42 17.98 -0.81
CA CYS A 229 8.88 16.75 -1.45
C CYS A 229 7.91 16.16 -2.48
N ASN A 230 6.87 16.91 -2.89
CA ASN A 230 5.90 16.47 -3.90
C ASN A 230 5.23 15.11 -3.59
N MET A 231 5.01 14.85 -2.31
CA MET A 231 4.37 13.65 -1.80
C MET A 231 2.85 13.73 -1.90
N CYS A 232 2.35 14.96 -1.88
CA CYS A 232 1.07 15.44 -2.35
C CYS A 232 1.28 16.89 -2.88
#